data_AF-A0A9D8I3P1-F1
#
_entry.id   AF-A0A9D8I3P1-F1
#
_cell.length_a   1.000
_cell.length_b   1.000
_cell.length_c   1.000
_cell.angle_alpha   90.00
_cell.angle_beta   90.00
_cell.angle_gamma   90.00
#
_symmetry.space_group_name_H-M   'P 1'
#
loop_
_entity.id
_entity.type
_entity.pdbx_description
1 polymer ?
#
loop_
_entity_poly.entity_id
_entity_poly.type
_entity_poly.pdbx_seq_one_letter_code
_entity_poly.pdbx_strand_id
1 'polypeptide(L)'
;MAVNVVRSTSRWDRAAIRAGASVALVFAVPLSVVARILAGDETPEGGTATLVVLLSLGAAIGFLLGAGVAAWHQQRGTPLSHGIVTAAVTYVVPQAILIVVKLARGGEVRWTGVIFNLTVMISMGVLGGLLGSSMRKRGARPSSQR
;
A
#
# COMPACT_ATOMS: atom_id res chain seq x y z
N MET A 1 12.96 -7.36 42.54
CA MET A 1 12.42 -8.28 41.52
C MET A 1 12.41 -7.53 40.19
N ALA A 2 13.45 -7.70 39.37
CA ALA A 2 13.58 -6.98 38.11
C ALA A 2 12.68 -7.64 37.06
N VAL A 3 11.65 -6.92 36.61
CA VAL A 3 10.82 -7.34 35.48
C VAL A 3 11.69 -7.21 34.23
N ASN A 4 12.26 -8.34 33.79
CA ASN A 4 12.93 -8.45 32.51
C ASN A 4 11.87 -8.23 31.42
N VAL A 5 11.74 -6.98 30.96
CA VAL A 5 10.95 -6.67 29.78
C VAL A 5 11.67 -7.31 28.61
N VAL A 6 11.21 -8.48 28.20
CA VAL A 6 11.50 -9.04 26.88
C VAL A 6 10.91 -8.05 25.88
N ARG A 7 11.67 -7.00 25.53
CA ARG A 7 11.35 -6.17 24.38
C ARG A 7 11.46 -7.10 23.20
N SER A 8 10.33 -7.56 22.67
CA SER A 8 10.33 -8.30 21.42
C SER A 8 11.14 -7.47 20.43
N THR A 9 12.30 -7.98 20.02
CA THR A 9 13.22 -7.40 19.03
C THR A 9 12.61 -7.52 17.63
N SER A 10 11.31 -7.24 17.50
CA SER A 10 10.65 -7.23 16.23
C SER A 10 11.24 -6.07 15.44
N ARG A 11 11.74 -6.34 14.23
CA ARG A 11 12.17 -5.31 13.29
C ARG A 11 11.00 -4.39 12.86
N TRP A 12 9.77 -4.86 13.03
CA TRP A 12 8.56 -4.31 12.42
C TRP A 12 7.64 -3.65 13.45
N ASP A 13 7.47 -2.33 13.32
CA ASP A 13 6.52 -1.56 14.12
C ASP A 13 5.11 -1.82 13.59
N ARG A 14 4.43 -2.79 14.19
CA ARG A 14 3.09 -3.22 13.78
C ARG A 14 2.08 -2.07 13.85
N ALA A 15 2.23 -1.13 14.79
CA ALA A 15 1.33 0.00 14.91
C ALA A 15 1.48 0.97 13.72
N ALA A 16 2.72 1.25 13.32
CA ALA A 16 3.00 2.08 12.16
C ALA A 16 2.55 1.44 10.84
N ILE A 17 2.77 0.14 10.67
CA ILE A 17 2.28 -0.60 9.49
C ILE A 17 0.75 -0.58 9.45
N ARG A 18 0.07 -0.80 10.59
CA ARG A 18 -1.39 -0.73 10.65
C ARG A 18 -1.91 0.67 10.29
N ALA A 19 -1.29 1.73 10.81
CA ALA A 19 -1.69 3.10 10.50
C ALA A 19 -1.56 3.41 9.00
N GLY A 20 -0.41 3.10 8.40
CA GLY A 20 -0.21 3.29 6.96
C GLY A 20 -1.08 2.36 6.12
N ALA A 21 -1.32 1.13 6.58
CA ALA A 21 -2.19 0.18 5.89
C ALA A 21 -3.64 0.66 5.87
N SER A 22 -4.16 1.19 6.96
CA SER A 22 -5.52 1.76 7.01
C SER A 22 -5.70 2.87 5.98
N VAL A 23 -4.71 3.77 5.86
CA VAL A 23 -4.74 4.85 4.86
C VAL A 23 -4.72 4.29 3.44
N ALA A 24 -3.82 3.36 3.14
CA ALA A 24 -3.77 2.71 1.83
C ALA A 24 -5.09 1.96 1.52
N LEU A 25 -5.66 1.26 2.50
CA LEU A 25 -6.92 0.52 2.31
C LEU A 25 -8.11 1.45 2.04
N VAL A 26 -8.18 2.62 2.68
CA VAL A 26 -9.31 3.55 2.49
C VAL A 26 -9.22 4.26 1.13
N PHE A 27 -8.02 4.70 0.73
CA PHE A 27 -7.86 5.49 -0.48
C PHE A 27 -7.57 4.64 -1.71
N ALA A 28 -6.67 3.67 -1.60
CA ALA A 28 -6.16 2.97 -2.77
C ALA A 28 -7.03 1.79 -3.20
N VAL A 29 -7.55 1.02 -2.26
CA VAL A 29 -8.29 -0.21 -2.59
C VAL A 29 -9.60 0.08 -3.34
N PRO A 30 -10.47 1.02 -2.91
CA PRO A 30 -11.70 1.30 -3.63
C PRO A 30 -11.43 1.76 -5.07
N LEU A 31 -10.47 2.68 -5.25
CA LEU A 31 -10.07 3.17 -6.57
C LEU A 31 -9.52 2.04 -7.45
N SER A 32 -8.69 1.15 -6.88
CA SER A 32 -8.12 0.00 -7.59
C SER A 32 -9.20 -1.00 -8.03
N VAL A 33 -10.20 -1.22 -7.18
CA VAL A 33 -11.31 -2.13 -7.47
C VAL A 33 -12.18 -1.56 -8.59
N VAL A 34 -12.56 -0.27 -8.51
CA VAL A 34 -13.35 0.39 -9.56
C VAL A 34 -12.59 0.43 -10.88
N ALA A 35 -11.30 0.77 -10.87
CA ALA A 35 -10.45 0.76 -12.06
C ALA A 35 -10.46 -0.61 -12.74
N ARG A 36 -10.40 -1.69 -11.96
CA ARG A 36 -10.45 -3.05 -12.49
C ARG A 36 -11.79 -3.46 -13.04
N ILE A 37 -12.87 -3.11 -12.36
CA ILE A 37 -14.22 -3.42 -12.83
C ILE A 37 -14.45 -2.72 -14.18
N LEU A 38 -14.01 -1.46 -14.31
CA LEU A 38 -14.10 -0.70 -15.55
C LEU A 38 -13.15 -1.22 -16.64
N ALA A 39 -11.96 -1.70 -16.25
CA ALA A 39 -11.01 -2.26 -17.20
C ALA A 39 -11.53 -3.57 -17.81
N GLY A 40 -12.21 -4.42 -17.03
CA GLY A 40 -12.73 -5.70 -17.52
C GLY A 40 -11.65 -6.62 -18.08
N ASP A 41 -12.06 -7.52 -18.98
CA ASP A 41 -11.15 -8.41 -19.72
C ASP A 41 -10.75 -7.82 -21.10
N GLU A 42 -11.52 -6.85 -21.59
CA GLU A 42 -11.29 -6.18 -22.87
C GLU A 42 -10.43 -4.91 -22.72
N THR A 43 -9.87 -4.42 -23.83
CA THR A 43 -9.11 -3.17 -23.80
C THR A 43 -10.09 -2.00 -23.68
N PRO A 44 -10.00 -1.13 -22.65
CA PRO A 44 -10.92 -0.01 -22.51
C PRO A 44 -10.74 0.98 -23.66
N GLU A 45 -11.84 1.47 -24.24
CA GLU A 45 -11.82 2.46 -25.31
C GLU A 45 -12.41 3.81 -24.88
N GLY A 46 -11.99 4.87 -25.57
CA GLY A 46 -12.51 6.22 -25.39
C GLY A 46 -12.42 6.73 -23.93
N GLY A 47 -13.52 7.32 -23.44
CA GLY A 47 -13.57 7.92 -22.10
C GLY A 47 -13.34 6.91 -20.95
N THR A 48 -13.67 5.64 -21.16
CA THR A 48 -13.44 4.59 -20.14
C THR A 48 -11.96 4.33 -19.91
N ALA A 49 -11.14 4.36 -20.97
CA ALA A 49 -9.69 4.23 -20.85
C ALA A 49 -9.09 5.34 -19.98
N THR A 50 -9.51 6.59 -20.21
CA THR A 50 -9.07 7.73 -19.42
C THR A 50 -9.46 7.58 -17.95
N LEU A 51 -10.69 7.13 -17.66
CA LEU A 51 -11.14 6.90 -16.29
C LEU A 51 -10.34 5.79 -15.58
N VAL A 52 -10.05 4.67 -16.27
CA VAL A 52 -9.23 3.58 -15.73
C VAL A 52 -7.84 4.07 -15.37
N VAL A 53 -7.22 4.90 -16.22
CA VAL A 53 -5.90 5.51 -15.95
C VAL A 53 -5.97 6.44 -14.74
N LEU A 54 -6.95 7.35 -14.68
CA LEU A 54 -7.08 8.30 -13.57
C LEU A 54 -7.32 7.59 -12.24
N LEU A 55 -8.19 6.58 -12.20
CA LEU A 55 -8.44 5.78 -11.00
C LEU A 55 -7.20 4.99 -10.58
N SER A 56 -6.44 4.46 -11.54
CA SER A 56 -5.18 3.74 -11.26
C SER A 56 -4.10 4.67 -10.68
N LEU A 57 -3.99 5.90 -11.20
CA LEU A 57 -3.11 6.93 -10.65
C LEU A 57 -3.56 7.35 -9.23
N GLY A 58 -4.86 7.57 -9.02
CA GLY A 58 -5.41 7.87 -7.71
C GLY A 58 -5.12 6.76 -6.69
N ALA A 59 -5.25 5.50 -7.11
CA ALA A 59 -4.89 4.36 -6.28
C ALA A 59 -3.39 4.35 -5.93
N ALA A 60 -2.51 4.59 -6.91
CA ALA A 60 -1.06 4.68 -6.67
C ALA A 60 -0.72 5.78 -5.65
N ILE A 61 -1.38 6.94 -5.73
CA ILE A 61 -1.23 8.01 -4.72
C ILE A 61 -1.70 7.55 -3.34
N GLY A 62 -2.84 6.85 -3.25
CA GLY A 62 -3.32 6.26 -2.00
C GLY A 62 -2.32 5.30 -1.35
N PHE A 63 -1.68 4.43 -2.15
CA PHE A 63 -0.62 3.53 -1.69
C PHE A 63 0.63 4.30 -1.25
N LEU A 64 1.02 5.33 -2.00
CA LEU A 64 2.14 6.21 -1.65
C LEU A 64 1.90 6.94 -0.32
N LEU A 65 0.69 7.46 -0.10
CA LEU A 65 0.30 8.11 1.15
C LEU A 65 0.33 7.12 2.32
N GLY A 66 -0.25 5.92 2.17
CA GLY A 66 -0.21 4.89 3.21
C GLY A 66 1.21 4.46 3.55
N ALA A 67 2.07 4.26 2.55
CA ALA A 67 3.50 3.97 2.75
C ALA A 67 4.23 5.13 3.46
N GLY A 68 3.91 6.37 3.10
CA GLY A 68 4.43 7.58 3.75
C GLY A 68 4.03 7.68 5.21
N VAL A 69 2.76 7.42 5.53
CA VAL A 69 2.26 7.40 6.91
C VAL A 69 2.93 6.30 7.74
N ALA A 70 3.09 5.09 7.19
CA ALA A 70 3.82 4.02 7.88
C ALA A 70 5.28 4.42 8.16
N ALA A 71 5.97 4.98 7.18
CA ALA A 71 7.35 5.42 7.34
C ALA A 71 7.47 6.61 8.30
N TRP A 72 6.49 7.52 8.30
CA TRP A 72 6.44 8.67 9.19
C TRP A 72 6.11 8.31 10.64
N HIS A 73 5.36 7.22 10.89
CA HIS A 73 4.96 6.80 12.24
C HIS A 73 5.92 5.75 12.87
N GLN A 74 6.70 5.00 12.09
CA GLN A 74 7.51 3.88 12.62
C GLN A 74 8.67 4.30 13.52
N GLN A 75 8.89 3.65 14.66
CA GLN A 75 9.89 4.09 15.65
C GLN A 75 11.26 3.37 15.57
N ARG A 76 11.44 2.44 14.63
CA ARG A 76 12.56 1.47 14.58
C ARG A 76 13.69 1.83 13.60
N GLY A 77 13.77 3.09 13.14
CA GLY A 77 14.83 3.53 12.21
C GLY A 77 14.83 2.94 10.79
N THR A 78 13.84 2.12 10.40
CA THR A 78 13.73 1.50 9.07
C THR A 78 12.52 1.99 8.23
N PRO A 79 12.47 3.28 7.84
CA PRO A 79 11.31 3.85 7.13
C PRO A 79 11.05 3.21 5.76
N LEU A 80 12.10 2.88 5.00
CA LEU A 80 11.98 2.22 3.70
C LEU A 80 11.33 0.83 3.79
N SER A 81 11.78 -0.01 4.72
CA SER A 81 11.19 -1.35 4.90
C SER A 81 9.71 -1.27 5.27
N HIS A 82 9.33 -0.32 6.12
CA HIS A 82 7.94 -0.13 6.53
C HIS A 82 7.08 0.39 5.38
N GLY A 83 7.59 1.33 4.57
CA GLY A 83 6.91 1.80 3.36
C GLY A 83 6.67 0.67 2.34
N ILE A 84 7.71 -0.10 2.03
CA ILE A 84 7.64 -1.22 1.09
C ILE A 84 6.64 -2.28 1.55
N VAL A 85 6.73 -2.73 2.81
CA VAL A 85 5.82 -3.79 3.29
C VAL A 85 4.40 -3.29 3.47
N THR A 86 4.20 -2.04 3.85
CA THR A 86 2.85 -1.47 3.89
C THR A 86 2.24 -1.49 2.51
N ALA A 87 2.94 -1.00 1.48
CA ALA A 87 2.46 -1.03 0.10
C ALA A 87 2.25 -2.46 -0.43
N ALA A 88 3.20 -3.36 -0.18
CA ALA A 88 3.11 -4.75 -0.63
C ALA A 88 1.93 -5.49 0.01
N VAL A 89 1.77 -5.42 1.34
CA VAL A 89 0.68 -6.11 2.06
C VAL A 89 -0.68 -5.56 1.65
N THR A 90 -0.80 -4.23 1.54
CA THR A 90 -2.08 -3.57 1.21
C THR A 90 -2.49 -3.77 -0.25
N TYR A 91 -1.54 -4.07 -1.14
CA TYR A 91 -1.85 -4.54 -2.49
C TYR A 91 -2.17 -6.05 -2.49
N VAL A 92 -1.28 -6.89 -1.96
CA VAL A 92 -1.36 -8.36 -2.07
C VAL A 92 -2.60 -8.91 -1.39
N VAL A 93 -3.00 -8.41 -0.23
CA VAL A 93 -4.14 -8.99 0.52
C VAL A 93 -5.47 -8.81 -0.24
N PRO A 94 -5.90 -7.58 -0.61
CA PRO A 94 -7.08 -7.40 -1.46
C PRO A 94 -6.95 -8.09 -2.81
N GLN A 95 -5.77 -8.02 -3.43
CA GLN A 95 -5.49 -8.63 -4.73
C GLN A 95 -5.70 -10.16 -4.70
N ALA A 96 -5.24 -10.83 -3.65
CA ALA A 96 -5.40 -12.27 -3.46
C ALA A 96 -6.88 -12.64 -3.30
N ILE A 97 -7.63 -11.88 -2.50
CA ILE A 97 -9.08 -12.09 -2.33
C ILE A 97 -9.81 -11.99 -3.67
N LEU A 98 -9.51 -10.95 -4.47
CA LEU A 98 -10.13 -10.77 -5.79
C LEU A 98 -9.74 -11.88 -6.77
N ILE A 99 -8.49 -12.35 -6.74
CA ILE A 99 -8.04 -13.48 -7.56
C ILE A 99 -8.82 -14.74 -7.19
N VAL A 100 -8.95 -15.06 -5.90
CA VAL A 100 -9.70 -16.23 -5.42
C VAL A 100 -11.16 -16.15 -5.85
N VAL A 101 -11.79 -14.98 -5.70
CA VAL A 101 -13.18 -14.76 -6.16
C VAL A 101 -13.30 -14.91 -7.68
N LYS A 102 -12.34 -14.40 -8.47
CA LYS A 102 -12.36 -14.52 -9.93
C LYS A 102 -12.21 -15.97 -10.38
N LEU A 103 -11.28 -16.71 -9.78
CA LEU A 103 -11.06 -18.13 -10.05
C LEU A 103 -12.29 -18.97 -9.66
N ALA A 104 -12.91 -18.71 -8.51
CA ALA A 104 -14.13 -19.39 -8.08
C ALA A 104 -15.33 -19.14 -9.01
N ARG A 105 -15.32 -18.02 -9.74
CA ARG A 105 -16.33 -17.68 -10.77
C ARG A 105 -15.97 -18.21 -12.16
N GLY A 106 -14.92 -19.01 -12.29
CA GLY A 106 -14.45 -19.55 -13.57
C GLY A 106 -13.71 -18.56 -14.46
N GLY A 107 -13.30 -17.40 -13.94
CA GLY A 107 -12.58 -16.39 -14.70
C GLY A 107 -11.06 -16.63 -14.74
N GLU A 108 -10.40 -16.09 -15.76
CA GLU A 108 -8.95 -16.21 -15.93
C GLU A 108 -8.19 -15.06 -15.26
N VAL A 109 -7.01 -15.38 -14.74
CA VAL A 109 -6.13 -14.42 -14.06
C VAL A 109 -5.01 -13.99 -15.00
N ARG A 110 -4.97 -12.70 -15.33
CA ARG A 110 -3.86 -12.10 -16.08
C ARG A 110 -2.66 -11.88 -15.17
N TRP A 111 -1.87 -12.94 -14.95
CA TRP A 111 -0.71 -12.94 -14.05
C TRP A 111 0.30 -11.83 -14.34
N THR A 112 0.56 -11.54 -15.63
CA THR A 112 1.45 -10.46 -16.06
C THR A 112 1.01 -9.10 -15.49
N GLY A 113 -0.29 -8.80 -15.53
CA GLY A 113 -0.83 -7.56 -14.97
C GLY A 113 -0.76 -7.51 -13.45
N VAL A 114 -0.96 -8.66 -12.77
CA VAL A 114 -0.83 -8.75 -11.31
C VAL A 114 0.60 -8.46 -10.86
N ILE A 115 1.59 -9.03 -11.53
CA ILE A 115 3.02 -8.85 -11.23
C ILE A 115 3.46 -7.43 -11.59
N PHE A 116 3.05 -6.89 -12.74
CA PHE A 116 3.34 -5.51 -13.13
C PHE A 116 2.79 -4.51 -12.12
N ASN A 117 1.54 -4.66 -11.69
CA ASN A 117 0.96 -3.75 -10.69
C ASN A 117 1.69 -3.87 -9.34
N LEU A 118 2.15 -5.06 -8.96
CA LEU A 118 2.96 -5.25 -7.74
C LEU A 118 4.27 -4.44 -7.81
N THR A 119 4.97 -4.42 -8.93
CA THR A 119 6.23 -3.65 -9.07
C THR A 119 5.98 -2.15 -8.99
N VAL A 120 4.89 -1.66 -9.60
CA VAL A 120 4.46 -0.26 -9.46
C VAL A 120 4.16 0.07 -8.00
N MET A 121 3.45 -0.80 -7.27
CA MET A 121 3.13 -0.57 -5.86
C MET A 121 4.36 -0.62 -4.95
N ILE A 122 5.30 -1.53 -5.20
CA ILE A 122 6.58 -1.55 -4.49
C ILE A 122 7.33 -0.23 -4.71
N SER A 123 7.35 0.27 -5.95
CA SER A 123 7.96 1.57 -6.28
C SER A 123 7.30 2.72 -5.50
N MET A 124 5.96 2.74 -5.43
CA MET A 124 5.23 3.71 -4.60
C MET A 124 5.53 3.54 -3.10
N GLY A 125 5.73 2.32 -2.63
CA GLY A 125 6.15 2.02 -1.26
C GLY A 125 7.52 2.58 -0.92
N VAL A 126 8.47 2.52 -1.86
CA VAL A 126 9.79 3.14 -1.74
C VAL A 126 9.65 4.67 -1.70
N LEU A 127 8.92 5.26 -2.64
CA LEU A 127 8.72 6.71 -2.71
C LEU A 127 8.02 7.25 -1.45
N GLY A 128 6.94 6.61 -1.00
CA GLY A 128 6.27 6.93 0.26
C GLY A 128 7.21 6.79 1.45
N GLY A 129 8.01 5.71 1.48
CA GLY A 129 9.03 5.50 2.50
C GLY A 129 10.07 6.63 2.59
N LEU A 130 10.53 7.13 1.45
CA LEU A 130 11.45 8.27 1.35
C LEU A 130 10.79 9.59 1.77
N LEU A 131 9.53 9.82 1.36
CA LEU A 131 8.77 11.01 1.75
C LEU A 131 8.55 11.05 3.28
N GLY A 132 8.07 9.97 3.88
CA GLY A 132 7.86 9.88 5.33
C GLY A 132 9.16 10.02 6.13
N SER A 133 10.26 9.46 5.62
CA SER A 133 11.61 9.66 6.18
C SER A 133 12.03 11.14 6.15
N SER A 134 11.80 11.81 5.02
CA SER A 134 12.18 13.22 4.82
C SER A 134 11.37 14.17 5.70
N MET A 135 10.07 13.92 5.88
CA MET A 135 9.20 14.69 6.79
C MET A 135 9.68 14.58 8.24
N ARG A 136 10.09 13.38 8.66
CA ARG A 136 10.62 13.17 10.00
C ARG A 136 11.96 13.88 10.23
N LYS A 137 12.84 13.89 9.23
CA LYS A 137 14.11 14.65 9.27
C LYS A 137 13.88 16.16 9.40
N ARG A 138 12.78 16.69 8.84
CA ARG A 138 12.38 18.10 8.94
C ARG A 138 11.65 18.47 10.25
N GLY A 139 11.59 17.55 11.22
CA GLY A 139 11.04 17.82 12.55
C GLY A 139 9.54 17.60 12.69
N ALA A 140 8.83 17.17 11.64
CA ALA A 140 7.44 16.75 11.76
C ALA A 140 7.39 15.45 12.58
N ARG A 141 6.91 15.53 13.82
CA ARG A 141 6.68 14.36 14.69
C ARG A 141 5.19 14.08 14.80
N PRO A 142 4.77 12.80 14.77
CA PRO A 142 3.38 12.44 15.01
C PRO A 142 2.96 12.86 16.43
N SER A 143 1.68 13.22 16.60
CA SER A 143 1.12 13.73 17.86
C SER A 143 1.24 12.76 19.04
N SER A 144 1.44 11.46 18.78
CA SER A 144 1.75 10.45 19.80
C SER A 144 3.13 10.62 20.48
N GLN A 145 3.95 11.56 20.00
CA GLN A 145 5.27 11.90 20.54
C GLN A 145 5.40 13.37 20.99
N ARG A 146 4.28 14.09 21.15
CA ARG A 146 4.27 15.43 21.77
C ARG A 146 4.15 15.34 23.28
#